data_AF-A0A372R1C1-F1
#
_entry.id   AF-A0A372R1C1-F1
#
_cell.length_a   1.000
_cell.length_b   1.000
_cell.length_c   1.000
_cell.angle_alpha   90.00
_cell.angle_beta   90.00
_cell.angle_gamma   90.00
#
_symmetry.space_group_name_H-M   'P 1'
#
loop_
_entity.id
_entity.type
_entity.pdbx_description
1 polymer ?
#
loop_
_entity_poly.entity_id
_entity_poly.type
_entity_poly.pdbx_seq_one_letter_code
_entity_poly.pdbx_strand_id
1 'polypeptide(L)'
;MLYRKYLYKYLETSGINIPMQSLSSLAGHLWASEPKFVKDYYKKLSDQIKNLHNERLKDLIQSIPNKRKQPSDDDQIELLYTKFQRLSE
;
A
#
# COMPACT_ATOMS: atom_id res chain seq x y z
N MET A 1 13.63 -0.93 0.22
CA MET A 1 14.14 0.46 0.33
C MET A 1 14.26 1.08 -1.05
N LEU A 2 13.92 2.37 -1.19
CA LEU A 2 13.93 3.10 -2.48
C LEU A 2 15.33 3.11 -3.13
N TYR A 3 16.36 3.35 -2.32
CA TYR A 3 17.77 3.31 -2.74
C TYR A 3 18.15 2.01 -3.45
N ARG A 4 17.84 0.85 -2.85
CA ARG A 4 18.11 -0.47 -3.43
C ARG A 4 17.38 -0.69 -4.77
N LYS A 5 16.13 -0.22 -4.91
CA LYS A 5 15.38 -0.32 -6.17
C LYS A 5 16.03 0.51 -7.28
N TYR A 6 16.48 1.71 -6.93
CA TYR A 6 17.19 2.57 -7.87
C TYR A 6 18.52 1.96 -8.30
N LEU A 7 19.31 1.45 -7.34
CA LEU A 7 20.56 0.75 -7.61
C LEU A 7 20.36 -0.46 -8.53
N TYR A 8 19.32 -1.27 -8.29
CA TYR A 8 19.01 -2.41 -9.16
C TYR A 8 18.76 -1.97 -10.61
N LYS A 9 17.89 -0.96 -10.79
CA LYS A 9 17.57 -0.44 -12.13
C LYS A 9 18.78 0.16 -12.83
N TYR A 10 19.64 0.85 -12.09
CA TYR A 10 20.89 1.39 -12.61
C TYR A 10 21.83 0.30 -13.12
N LEU A 11 22.01 -0.77 -12.34
CA LEU A 11 22.83 -1.91 -12.72
C LEU A 11 22.25 -2.64 -13.94
N GLU A 12 20.94 -2.89 -13.95
CA GLU A 12 20.23 -3.50 -15.07
C GLU A 12 20.40 -2.69 -16.37
N THR A 13 20.24 -1.36 -16.28
CA THR A 13 20.45 -0.45 -17.43
C THR A 13 21.91 -0.46 -17.90
N SER A 14 22.85 -0.74 -17.00
CA SER A 14 24.28 -0.87 -17.31
C SER A 14 24.66 -2.26 -17.83
N GLY A 15 23.69 -3.15 -18.05
CA GLY A 15 23.93 -4.54 -18.48
C GLY A 15 24.47 -5.46 -17.38
N ILE A 16 24.46 -5.01 -16.13
CA ILE A 16 24.96 -5.75 -14.98
C ILE A 16 23.79 -6.42 -14.28
N ASN A 17 23.69 -7.74 -14.45
CA ASN A 17 22.72 -8.54 -13.71
C ASN A 17 23.40 -9.22 -12.52
N ILE A 18 22.92 -8.92 -11.30
CA ILE A 18 23.45 -9.53 -10.08
C ILE A 18 22.35 -10.23 -9.28
N PRO A 19 22.68 -11.34 -8.58
CA PRO A 19 21.75 -12.01 -7.69
C PRO A 19 21.16 -11.05 -6.65
N MET A 20 19.89 -11.25 -6.32
CA MET A 20 19.15 -10.39 -5.39
C MET A 20 19.80 -10.32 -3.99
N GLN A 21 20.43 -11.41 -3.54
CA GLN A 21 21.17 -11.44 -2.27
C GLN A 21 22.41 -10.53 -2.32
N SER A 22 23.22 -10.63 -3.39
CA SER A 22 24.39 -9.77 -3.61
C SER A 22 24.01 -8.30 -3.73
N LEU A 23 22.91 -8.00 -4.43
CA LEU A 23 22.35 -6.65 -4.51
C LEU A 23 21.96 -6.12 -3.12
N SER A 24 21.36 -6.97 -2.28
CA SER A 24 20.95 -6.57 -0.92
C SER A 24 22.16 -6.15 -0.09
N SER A 25 23.19 -6.99 -0.13
CA SER A 25 24.45 -6.74 0.58
C SER A 25 25.13 -5.48 0.06
N LEU A 26 25.28 -5.35 -1.27
CA LEU A 26 25.89 -4.20 -1.91
C LEU A 26 25.16 -2.89 -1.57
N ALA A 27 23.83 -2.89 -1.67
CA ALA A 27 23.02 -1.72 -1.35
C ALA A 27 23.19 -1.29 0.11
N GLY A 28 23.32 -2.25 1.04
CA GLY A 28 23.56 -1.98 2.46
C GLY A 28 24.91 -1.30 2.69
N HIS A 29 25.97 -1.84 2.11
CA HIS A 29 27.32 -1.26 2.22
C HIS A 29 27.39 0.14 1.62
N LEU A 30 26.84 0.33 0.41
CA LEU A 30 26.81 1.64 -0.23
C LEU A 30 25.99 2.64 0.59
N TRP A 31 24.80 2.25 1.06
CA TRP A 31 23.98 3.11 1.91
C TRP A 31 24.69 3.53 3.19
N ALA A 32 25.48 2.65 3.81
CA ALA A 32 26.24 2.98 5.00
C ALA A 32 27.24 4.13 4.73
N SER A 33 27.94 4.07 3.60
CA SER A 33 28.94 5.07 3.19
C SER A 33 28.37 6.33 2.55
N GLU A 34 27.08 6.36 2.20
CA GLU A 34 26.46 7.54 1.59
C GLU A 34 26.54 8.79 2.50
N PRO A 35 26.84 9.97 1.93
CA PRO A 35 26.75 11.24 2.65
C PRO A 35 25.34 11.53 3.16
N LYS A 36 25.27 12.35 4.23
CA LYS A 36 23.99 12.72 4.84
C LYS A 36 23.00 13.35 3.85
N PHE A 37 23.47 14.23 2.97
CA PHE A 37 22.58 14.89 1.99
C PHE A 37 21.92 13.90 1.02
N VAL A 38 22.60 12.81 0.66
CA VAL A 38 22.02 11.74 -0.17
C VAL A 38 20.93 11.02 0.63
N LYS A 39 21.21 10.68 1.89
CA LYS A 39 20.24 10.03 2.77
C LYS A 39 18.99 10.89 2.97
N ASP A 40 19.18 12.19 3.19
CA ASP A 40 18.10 13.17 3.35
C ASP A 40 17.27 13.30 2.06
N TYR A 41 17.90 13.28 0.88
CA TYR A 41 17.21 13.27 -0.41
C TYR A 41 16.30 12.04 -0.56
N TYR A 42 16.81 10.84 -0.31
CA TYR A 42 16.01 9.61 -0.39
C TYR A 42 14.90 9.55 0.66
N LYS A 43 15.12 10.13 1.84
CA LYS A 43 14.09 10.30 2.87
C LYS A 43 12.95 11.20 2.36
N LYS A 44 13.28 12.38 1.83
CA LYS A 44 12.30 13.31 1.25
C LYS A 44 11.46 12.65 0.15
N LEU A 45 12.09 11.91 -0.75
CA LEU A 45 11.38 11.15 -1.78
C LEU A 45 10.43 10.11 -1.18
N SER A 46 10.88 9.38 -0.15
CA SER A 46 10.04 8.39 0.54
C SER A 46 8.81 9.02 1.18
N ASP A 47 8.98 10.19 1.80
CA ASP A 47 7.88 10.94 2.42
C ASP A 47 6.88 11.43 1.36
N GLN A 48 7.36 11.95 0.23
CA GLN A 48 6.51 12.36 -0.89
C GLN A 48 5.69 11.19 -1.46
N ILE A 49 6.31 10.02 -1.66
CA ILE A 49 5.61 8.82 -2.13
C ILE A 49 4.54 8.38 -1.14
N LYS A 50 4.85 8.41 0.16
CA LYS A 50 3.91 8.05 1.23
C LYS A 50 2.71 8.99 1.26
N ASN A 51 2.95 10.30 1.15
CA ASN A 51 1.87 11.30 1.13
C ASN A 51 0.95 11.11 -0.07
N LEU A 52 1.51 10.96 -1.28
CA LEU A 52 0.74 10.71 -2.49
C LEU A 52 -0.08 9.41 -2.39
N HIS A 53 0.48 8.36 -1.81
CA HIS A 53 -0.25 7.11 -1.59
C HIS A 53 -1.43 7.30 -0.63
N ASN A 54 -1.22 8.03 0.47
CA ASN A 54 -2.27 8.30 1.45
C ASN A 54 -3.39 9.17 0.89
N GLU A 55 -3.07 10.17 0.06
CA GLU A 55 -4.06 10.99 -0.64
C GLU A 55 -4.93 10.13 -1.55
N ARG A 56 -4.31 9.32 -2.43
CA ARG A 56 -5.04 8.39 -3.30
C ARG A 56 -5.89 7.39 -2.54
N LEU A 57 -5.41 6.92 -1.39
CA LEU A 57 -6.16 5.99 -0.53
C LEU A 57 -7.38 6.68 0.09
N LYS A 58 -7.26 7.94 0.53
CA LYS A 58 -8.39 8.73 1.02
C LYS A 58 -9.43 8.93 -0.07
N ASP A 59 -9.00 9.31 -1.27
CA ASP A 59 -9.89 9.52 -2.42
C ASP A 59 -10.64 8.22 -2.76
N LEU A 60 -9.93 7.09 -2.75
CA LEU A 60 -10.53 5.79 -2.98
C LEU A 60 -11.60 5.48 -1.93
N ILE A 61 -11.29 5.64 -0.64
CA ILE A 61 -12.26 5.41 0.45
C ILE A 61 -13.49 6.32 0.31
N GLN A 62 -13.30 7.59 0.00
CA GLN A 62 -14.40 8.54 -0.19
C GLN A 62 -15.25 8.24 -1.43
N SER A 63 -14.63 7.67 -2.47
CA SER A 63 -15.32 7.26 -3.70
C SER A 63 -16.15 5.98 -3.56
N ILE A 64 -15.99 5.21 -2.48
CA ILE A 64 -16.81 4.03 -2.22
C ILE A 64 -18.23 4.53 -1.92
N PRO A 65 -19.23 4.28 -2.79
CA PRO A 65 -20.60 4.67 -2.50
C PRO A 65 -21.00 3.99 -1.19
N ASN A 66 -21.63 4.74 -0.29
CA ASN A 66 -22.19 4.24 0.99
C ASN A 66 -23.16 3.07 0.73
N LYS A 67 -22.64 1.87 0.47
CA LYS A 67 -23.35 0.59 0.55
C LYS A 67 -23.13 0.00 1.91
N ARG A 68 -23.43 0.80 2.92
CA ARG A 68 -23.93 0.32 4.21
C ARG A 68 -25.10 1.21 4.58
N LYS A 69 -26.19 1.11 3.81
CA LYS A 69 -27.48 1.03 4.51
C LYS A 69 -27.38 -0.29 5.27
N GLN A 70 -26.96 -0.24 6.53
CA GLN A 70 -27.45 -1.28 7.43
C GLN A 70 -28.97 -1.28 7.25
N PRO A 71 -29.61 -2.44 7.07
CA PRO A 71 -31.05 -2.49 7.11
C PRO A 71 -31.46 -1.79 8.41
N SER A 72 -32.44 -0.89 8.33
CA SER A 72 -33.02 -0.32 9.55
C SER A 72 -33.37 -1.46 10.50
N ASP A 73 -33.36 -1.24 11.81
CA ASP A 73 -33.79 -2.28 12.74
C ASP A 73 -35.20 -2.81 12.37
N ASP A 74 -36.04 -1.95 11.80
CA ASP A 74 -37.35 -2.31 11.23
C ASP A 74 -37.25 -3.31 10.07
N ASP A 75 -36.32 -3.10 9.13
CA ASP A 75 -36.10 -3.98 7.99
C ASP A 75 -35.61 -5.38 8.45
N GLN A 76 -34.88 -5.46 9.57
CA GLN A 76 -34.41 -6.72 10.14
C GLN A 76 -35.52 -7.48 10.87
N ILE A 77 -36.40 -6.76 11.57
CA ILE A 77 -37.56 -7.35 12.26
C ILE A 77 -38.53 -7.95 11.24
N GLU A 78 -38.80 -7.26 10.13
CA GLU A 78 -39.68 -7.76 9.07
C GLU A 78 -39.10 -9.02 8.39
N LEU A 79 -37.79 -9.06 8.17
CA LEU A 79 -37.10 -10.23 7.62
C LEU A 79 -37.16 -11.45 8.57
N LEU A 80 -37.04 -11.21 9.88
CA LEU A 80 -37.18 -12.25 10.90
C LEU A 80 -38.61 -12.79 10.94
N TYR A 81 -39.62 -11.93 10.98
CA TYR A 81 -41.04 -12.33 10.93
C TYR A 81 -41.35 -13.17 9.70
N THR A 82 -40.90 -12.73 8.53
CA THR A 82 -41.12 -13.43 7.27
C THR A 82 -40.43 -14.80 7.25
N LYS A 83 -39.27 -14.92 7.90
CA LYS A 83 -38.52 -16.18 8.00
C LYS A 83 -39.18 -17.16 8.96
N PHE A 84 -39.73 -16.69 10.08
CA PHE A 84 -40.47 -17.54 11.01
C PHE A 84 -41.76 -18.07 10.39
N GLN A 85 -42.49 -17.24 9.64
CA GLN A 85 -43.73 -17.64 8.96
C GLN A 85 -43.52 -18.78 7.95
N ARG A 86 -42.40 -18.77 7.22
CA ARG A 86 -42.05 -19.82 6.24
C ARG A 86 -41.54 -21.12 6.86
N LEU A 87 -41.16 -21.11 8.14
CA LEU A 87 -40.70 -22.30 8.85
C LEU A 87 -41.84 -22.98 9.62
N SER A 88 -43.00 -22.33 9.71
CA SER A 88 -44.22 -22.85 10.34
C SER A 88 -45.23 -23.48 9.38
N GLU A 89 -44.89 -23.56 8.09
CA GLU A 89 -45.61 -24.33 7.05
C GLU A 89 -44.85 -25.62 6.74
#